data_AF-A0A9D9CD33-F1
#
_entry.id   AF-A0A9D9CD33-F1
#
_cell.length_a   1.000
_cell.length_b   1.000
_cell.length_c   1.000
_cell.angle_alpha   90.00
_cell.angle_beta   90.00
_cell.angle_gamma   90.00
#
_symmetry.space_group_name_H-M   'P 1'
#
loop_
_entity.id
_entity.type
_entity.pdbx_description
1 polymer ?
#
loop_
_entity_poly.entity_id
_entity_poly.type
_entity_poly.pdbx_seq_one_letter_code
_entity_poly.pdbx_strand_id
1 'polypeptide(L)' 'TIVTSGFSSAFPQGIAVGRIIESYKAPGDIFYTAKVALFPRFESLDNVRLMRRKLQDEQHMLEEEAMP' A
#
# COMPACT_ATOMS: atom_id res chain seq x y z
N THR A 1 12.37 -1.63 6.32
CA THR A 1 11.73 -2.13 5.08
C THR A 1 10.27 -1.78 5.13
N ILE A 2 9.70 -1.26 4.03
CA ILE A 2 8.30 -0.86 3.94
C ILE A 2 7.49 -1.99 3.31
N VAL A 3 6.35 -2.32 3.92
CA VAL A 3 5.42 -3.35 3.47
C VAL A 3 3.99 -2.79 3.46
N THR A 4 3.14 -3.26 2.54
CA THR A 4 1.74 -2.85 2.49
C THR A 4 0.99 -3.32 3.74
N SER A 5 0.18 -2.44 4.33
CA SER A 5 -0.63 -2.74 5.52
C SER A 5 -1.91 -3.51 5.21
N GLY A 6 -2.39 -3.47 3.96
CA GLY A 6 -3.65 -4.09 3.54
C GLY A 6 -4.92 -3.28 3.86
N PHE A 7 -4.77 -2.06 4.40
CA PHE A 7 -5.89 -1.15 4.67
C PHE A 7 -6.50 -0.52 3.42
N SER A 8 -5.73 -0.43 2.34
CA SER A 8 -6.26 0.02 1.06
C SER A 8 -6.99 -1.13 0.38
N SER A 9 -8.18 -0.85 -0.18
CA SER A 9 -8.91 -1.80 -1.04
C SER A 9 -8.13 -2.19 -2.30
N ALA A 10 -7.12 -1.41 -2.69
CA ALA A 10 -6.32 -1.65 -3.89
C ALA A 10 -5.21 -2.70 -3.72
N PHE A 11 -4.64 -2.86 -2.51
CA PHE A 11 -3.47 -3.72 -2.31
C PHE A 11 -3.62 -4.62 -1.08
N PRO A 12 -3.36 -5.94 -1.19
CA PRO A 12 -3.34 -6.81 -0.03
C PRO A 12 -2.15 -6.50 0.89
N GLN A 13 -2.22 -6.95 2.15
CA GLN A 13 -1.16 -6.80 3.14
C GLN A 13 0.08 -7.63 2.78
N GLY A 14 1.26 -7.16 3.17
CA GLY A 14 2.50 -7.93 3.15
C GLY A 14 3.31 -7.87 1.86
N ILE A 15 2.95 -7.02 0.91
CA ILE A 15 3.75 -6.77 -0.30
C ILE A 15 4.90 -5.83 0.05
N ALA A 16 6.13 -6.25 -0.23
CA ALA A 16 7.31 -5.41 -0.03
C ALA A 16 7.34 -4.26 -1.05
N VAL A 17 7.40 -3.02 -0.56
CA VAL A 17 7.38 -1.81 -1.39
C VAL A 17 8.79 -1.29 -1.64
N GLY A 18 9.58 -1.16 -0.57
CA GLY A 18 10.88 -0.52 -0.68
C GLY A 18 11.55 -0.20 0.66
N ARG A 19 12.51 0.73 0.61
CA ARG A 19 13.24 1.23 1.78
C ARG A 19 13.19 2.76 1.83
N ILE A 20 13.05 3.31 3.04
CA ILE A 20 13.17 4.76 3.27
C ILE A 20 14.60 5.19 2.97
N ILE A 21 14.77 6.15 2.08
CA ILE A 21 16.07 6.79 1.77
C ILE A 21 16.21 8.16 2.43
N GLU A 22 15.10 8.82 2.71
CA GLU A 22 15.08 10.13 3.36
C GLU A 22 13.78 10.31 4.14
N SER A 23 13.83 11.00 5.26
CA SER A 23 12.65 11.38 6.04
C SER A 23 12.73 12.85 6.42
N TYR A 24 11.68 13.58 6.10
CA TYR A 24 11.55 15.00 6.41
C TYR A 24 10.36 15.23 7.34
N LYS A 25 10.55 16.15 8.28
CA LYS A 25 9.50 16.66 9.17
C LYS A 25 9.64 18.17 9.22
N ALA A 26 8.58 18.88 8.85
CA ALA A 26 8.58 20.34 8.98
C ALA A 26 8.56 20.73 10.47
N PRO A 27 9.24 21.81 10.87
CA PRO A 27 9.12 22.35 12.22
C PRO A 27 7.66 22.71 12.52
N GLY A 28 7.09 22.12 13.58
CA GLY A 28 5.69 22.33 13.98
C GLY A 28 4.70 21.29 13.45
N ASP A 29 5.10 20.40 12.52
CA ASP A 29 4.22 19.36 12.01
C ASP A 29 4.13 18.13 12.92
N ILE A 30 3.00 17.42 12.83
CA ILE A 30 2.78 16.12 13.48
C ILE A 30 3.05 14.93 12.55
N PHE A 31 3.21 15.18 11.24
CA PHE A 31 3.42 14.14 10.23
C PHE A 31 4.87 14.08 9.75
N TYR A 32 5.30 12.89 9.35
CA TYR A 32 6.59 12.66 8.69
C TYR A 32 6.33 12.36 7.20
N THR A 33 7.14 12.94 6.34
CA THR A 33 7.20 12.58 4.93
C THR A 33 8.43 11.71 4.70
N ALA A 34 8.27 10.57 4.04
CA ALA A 34 9.37 9.66 3.73
C ALA A 34 9.54 9.53 2.22
N LYS A 35 10.77 9.70 1.74
CA LYS A 35 11.17 9.35 0.38
C LYS A 35 11.59 7.89 0.37
N VAL A 36 11.04 7.11 -0.57
CA VAL A 36 11.19 5.65 -0.61
C VAL A 36 11.87 5.24 -1.91
N ALA A 37 12.93 4.43 -1.80
CA ALA A 37 13.47 3.69 -2.92
C ALA A 37 12.70 2.38 -3.09
N LEU A 38 12.06 2.20 -4.24
CA LEU A 38 11.26 1.02 -4.55
C LEU A 38 12.18 -0.18 -4.84
N PHE A 39 11.82 -1.35 -4.33
CA PHE A 39 12.50 -2.60 -4.67
C PHE A 39 12.27 -3.08 -6.12
N PRO A 40 11.05 -3.02 -6.67
CA PRO A 40 10.85 -3.42 -8.06
C PRO A 40 11.48 -2.41 -9.02
N ARG A 41 12.23 -2.93 -10.00
CA ARG A 41 12.70 -2.17 -11.15
C ARG A 41 11.67 -2.32 -12.28
N PHE A 42 10.89 -1.26 -12.52
CA PHE A 42 9.81 -1.29 -13.52
C PHE A 42 10.31 -1.40 -14.96
N GLU A 43 11.58 -1.10 -15.21
CA GLU A 43 12.23 -1.20 -16.52
C GLU A 43 12.44 -2.65 -16.98
N SER A 44 12.42 -3.63 -16.06
CA SER A 44 12.72 -5.04 -16.34
C SER A 44 11.69 -5.97 -15.70
N LEU A 45 10.40 -5.73 -15.99
CA LEU A 45 9.31 -6.57 -15.51
C LEU A 45 9.07 -7.75 -16.47
N ASP A 46 9.65 -8.91 -16.15
CA ASP A 46 9.40 -10.15 -16.92
C ASP A 46 8.13 -10.87 -16.47
N ASN A 47 7.83 -10.88 -15.17
CA ASN A 47 6.72 -11.63 -14.59
C ASN A 47 5.85 -10.75 -13.70
N VAL A 48 4.68 -10.35 -14.20
CA VAL A 48 3.69 -9.58 -13.45
C VAL A 48 2.57 -10.52 -13.00
N ARG A 49 2.23 -10.50 -11.71
CA ARG A 49 1.13 -11.28 -11.15
C ARG A 49 -0.07 -10.38 -10.86
N LEU A 50 -1.18 -10.65 -11.55
CA LEU A 50 -2.45 -10.02 -11.23
C LEU A 50 -3.00 -10.62 -9.93
N MET A 51 -3.12 -9.79 -8.89
CA MET A 51 -3.70 -10.18 -7.61
C MET A 51 -5.19 -9.86 -7.62
N ARG A 52 -6.05 -10.87 -7.80
CA ARG A 52 -7.51 -10.72 -7.64
C ARG A 52 -7.91 -10.91 -6.18
N ARG A 53 -8.70 -9.98 -5.64
CA ARG A 53 -9.22 -10.03 -4.27
C ARG A 53 -10.52 -10.85 -4.30
N LYS A 54 -10.55 -12.02 -3.66
CA LYS A 54 -11.72 -12.95 -3.72
C LYS A 54 -12.96 -12.45 -2.95
N LEU A 55 -12.79 -11.56 -1.97
CA LEU A 55 -13.84 -11.14 -1.02
C LEU A 55 -14.23 -9.67 -1.19
N GLN A 56 -13.92 -9.06 -2.34
CA GLN A 56 -14.14 -7.63 -2.54
C GLN A 56 -15.62 -7.27 -2.54
N ASP A 57 -16.46 -8.12 -3.13
CA ASP A 57 -17.91 -7.90 -3.23
C ASP A 57 -18.58 -8.08 -1.86
N GLU A 58 -18.27 -9.15 -1.13
CA GLU A 58 -18.81 -9.39 0.23
C GLU A 58 -18.39 -8.28 1.19
N GLN A 59 -17.15 -7.80 1.10
CA GLN A 59 -16.69 -6.70 1.94
C GLN A 59 -17.36 -5.37 1.59
N HIS A 60 -17.61 -5.10 0.30
CA HIS A 60 -18.37 -3.91 -0.12
C HIS A 60 -19.81 -3.95 0.41
N MET A 61 -20.46 -5.12 0.37
CA MET A 61 -21.79 -5.30 0.92
C MET A 61 -21.84 -5.05 2.43
N LEU A 62 -20.86 -5.58 3.18
CA LEU A 62 -20.77 -5.36 4.63
C LEU A 62 -20.46 -3.89 4.98
N GLU A 63 -19.64 -3.21 4.17
CA GLU A 63 -19.31 -1.79 4.37
C GLU A 63 -20.50 -0.87 4.05
N GLU A 64 -21.33 -1.19 3.05
CA GLU A 64 -22.60 -0.50 2.79
C GLU A 64 -23.63 -0.75 3.90
N GLU A 65 -23.74 -1.99 4.39
CA GLU A 65 -24.69 -2.35 5.46
C GLU A 65 -24.30 -1.75 6.82
N ALA A 66 -23.01 -1.48 7.05
CA ALA A 66 -22.49 -0.85 8.26
C ALA A 66 -22.59 0.70 8.26
N MET A 67 -22.98 1.32 7.14
CA MET A 67 -23.27 2.75 7.08
C MET A 67 -24.76 3.01 7.39
N PRO A 68 -25.09 3.77 8.44
CA PRO A 68 -26.48 4.07 8.83
C PRO A 68 -27.21 5.04 7.89
#